data_AF-A0A3N4KBX0-F1
#
_entry.id   AF-A0A3N4KBX0-F1
#
_cell.length_a   1.000
_cell.length_b   1.000
_cell.length_c   1.000
_cell.angle_alpha   90.00
_cell.angle_beta   90.00
_cell.angle_gamma   90.00
#
_symmetry.space_group_name_H-M   'P 1'
#
loop_
_entity.id
_entity.type
_entity.pdbx_description
1 polymer ?
#
loop_
_entity_poly.entity_id
_entity_poly.type
_entity_poly.pdbx_seq_one_letter_code
_entity_poly.pdbx_strand_id
1 'polypeptide(L)' 'VTWNWGSGHPSGTVAEIKNHGSLEIISKGKRVHKNADPDNPVVHVEREGNDVVKRASELTKESSAA' A
#
# COMPACT_ATOMS: atom_id res chain seq x y z
N VAL A 1 -7.86 1.50 4.05
CA VAL A 1 -7.22 2.59 3.26
C VAL A 1 -7.72 2.53 1.83
N THR A 2 -7.81 3.66 1.16
CA THR A 2 -8.22 3.76 -0.24
C THR A 2 -7.10 4.39 -1.06
N TRP A 3 -7.04 4.11 -2.35
CA TRP A 3 -6.11 4.78 -3.25
C TRP A 3 -6.75 4.92 -4.63
N ASN A 4 -6.27 5.89 -5.39
CA ASN A 4 -6.76 6.08 -6.74
C ASN A 4 -6.09 5.09 -7.71
N TRP A 5 -6.88 4.36 -8.47
CA TRP A 5 -6.43 3.47 -9.54
C TRP A 5 -7.25 3.73 -10.80
N GLY A 6 -6.76 4.64 -11.64
CA GLY A 6 -7.47 5.07 -12.84
C GLY A 6 -8.78 5.76 -12.49
N SER A 7 -9.91 5.14 -12.84
CA SER A 7 -11.27 5.63 -12.53
C SER A 7 -11.89 4.97 -11.29
N GLY A 8 -11.19 4.05 -10.63
CA GLY A 8 -11.67 3.35 -9.44
C GLY A 8 -10.89 3.73 -8.18
N HIS A 9 -11.56 3.71 -7.03
CA HIS A 9 -10.95 3.87 -5.72
C HIS A 9 -10.98 2.51 -4.98
N PRO A 10 -10.10 1.56 -5.34
CA PRO A 10 -9.99 0.33 -4.57
C PRO A 10 -9.67 0.63 -3.10
N SER A 11 -10.31 -0.12 -2.23
CA SER A 11 -10.04 -0.16 -0.80
C SER A 11 -9.30 -1.44 -0.44
N GLY A 12 -8.56 -1.39 0.67
CA GLY A 12 -7.87 -2.55 1.21
C GLY A 12 -7.44 -2.33 2.67
N THR A 13 -6.96 -3.40 3.28
CA THR A 13 -6.53 -3.43 4.68
C THR A 13 -5.02 -3.27 4.74
N VAL A 14 -4.54 -2.34 5.57
CA VAL A 14 -3.09 -2.21 5.78
C VAL A 14 -2.61 -3.39 6.61
N ALA A 15 -1.77 -4.22 6.01
CA ALA A 15 -1.18 -5.36 6.67
C ALA A 15 0.11 -4.98 7.38
N GLU A 16 0.97 -4.22 6.69
CA GLU A 16 2.28 -3.82 7.20
C GLU A 16 2.69 -2.46 6.66
N ILE A 17 3.40 -1.69 7.49
CA ILE A 17 4.01 -0.42 7.08
C ILE A 17 5.51 -0.51 7.35
N LYS A 18 6.32 -0.35 6.31
CA LYS A 18 7.77 -0.21 6.41
C LYS A 18 8.16 1.24 6.16
N ASN A 19 8.83 1.83 7.14
CA ASN A 19 9.33 3.20 7.05
C ASN A 19 10.77 3.29 6.55
N HIS A 20 11.52 2.19 6.65
CA HIS A 20 12.91 2.11 6.21
C HIS A 20 13.22 0.77 5.56
N GLY A 21 14.06 0.79 4.52
CA GLY A 21 14.57 -0.39 3.83
C GLY A 21 13.82 -0.73 2.54
N SER A 22 14.17 -1.84 1.92
CA SER A 22 13.48 -2.36 0.74
C SER A 22 12.36 -3.32 1.16
N LEU A 23 11.14 -3.07 0.71
CA LEU A 23 10.04 -4.03 0.82
C LEU A 23 9.89 -4.74 -0.54
N GLU A 24 10.16 -6.04 -0.53
CA GLU A 24 9.79 -6.95 -1.62
C GLU A 24 8.56 -7.74 -1.21
N ILE A 25 7.48 -7.61 -1.97
CA ILE A 25 6.30 -8.47 -1.84
C ILE A 25 5.97 -9.11 -3.19
N ILE A 26 5.22 -10.20 -3.14
CA ILE A 26 4.68 -10.84 -4.33
C ILE A 26 3.23 -10.36 -4.48
N SER A 27 3.00 -9.44 -5.41
CA SER A 27 1.69 -8.91 -5.74
C SER A 27 1.17 -9.55 -7.03
N LYS A 28 0.02 -10.25 -6.98
CA LYS A 28 -0.56 -10.94 -8.14
C LYS A 28 0.43 -11.85 -8.91
N GLY A 29 1.29 -12.57 -8.20
CA GLY A 29 2.31 -13.43 -8.83
C GLY A 29 3.47 -12.69 -9.51
N LYS A 30 3.54 -11.35 -9.37
CA LYS A 30 4.69 -10.54 -9.76
C LYS A 30 5.45 -10.10 -8.50
N ARG A 31 6.77 -10.26 -8.51
CA ARG A 31 7.64 -9.65 -7.50
C ARG A 31 7.63 -8.14 -7.71
N VAL A 32 7.11 -7.41 -6.72
CA VAL A 32 7.13 -5.96 -6.69
C VAL A 32 8.07 -5.55 -5.57
N HIS A 33 9.12 -4.83 -5.95
CA HIS A 33 10.07 -4.25 -5.01
C HIS A 33 9.80 -2.76 -4.92
N LYS A 34 9.76 -2.23 -3.69
CA LYS A 34 9.63 -0.79 -3.46
C LYS A 34 10.49 -0.40 -2.27
N ASN A 35 11.26 0.67 -2.44
CA ASN A 35 12.04 1.23 -1.33
C ASN A 35 11.10 2.04 -0.44
N ALA A 36 11.15 1.74 0.85
CA ALA A 36 10.57 2.56 1.90
C ALA A 36 11.54 3.70 2.20
N ASP A 37 11.04 4.91 2.00
CA ASP A 37 11.75 6.12 2.33
C ASP A 37 11.22 6.65 3.67
N PRO A 38 12.06 7.26 4.53
CA PRO A 38 11.60 7.85 5.80
C PRO A 38 10.49 8.89 5.61
N ASP A 39 10.54 9.61 4.50
CA ASP A 39 9.55 10.61 4.10
C ASP A 39 8.32 9.98 3.43
N ASN A 40 8.48 8.78 2.85
CA ASN A 40 7.46 8.07 2.09
C ASN A 40 7.46 6.57 2.42
N PRO A 41 6.87 6.20 3.56
CA PRO A 41 6.87 4.81 3.98
C PRO A 41 6.08 3.95 3.01
N VAL A 42 6.53 2.72 2.83
CA VAL A 42 5.83 1.71 2.03
C VAL A 42 4.81 1.00 2.89
N VAL A 43 3.60 0.92 2.37
CA VAL A 43 2.45 0.30 2.99
C VAL A 43 2.05 -0.91 2.14
N HIS A 44 2.14 -2.08 2.77
CA HIS A 44 1.57 -3.31 2.27
C HIS A 44 0.07 -3.30 2.58
N VAL A 45 -0.74 -3.36 1.52
CA VAL A 45 -2.18 -3.42 1.59
C VAL A 45 -2.64 -4.79 1.10
N GLU A 46 -3.18 -5.57 2.01
CA GLU A 46 -3.82 -6.86 1.71
C GLU A 46 -5.26 -6.62 1.24
N ARG A 47 -5.67 -7.40 0.25
CA ARG A 47 -7.01 -7.34 -0.35
C ARG A 47 -7.40 -8.76 -0.75
N GLU A 48 -8.69 -9.07 -0.77
CA GLU A 48 -9.16 -10.40 -1.17
C GLU A 48 -8.57 -10.84 -2.52
N GLY A 49 -7.69 -11.84 -2.44
CA GLY A 49 -6.98 -12.46 -3.54
C GLY A 49 -5.90 -11.60 -4.24
N ASN A 50 -5.60 -10.38 -3.78
CA ASN A 50 -4.57 -9.55 -4.43
C ASN A 50 -3.90 -8.56 -3.47
N ASP A 51 -2.76 -8.95 -2.95
CA ASP A 51 -1.91 -8.06 -2.14
C ASP A 51 -1.27 -6.99 -3.01
N VAL A 52 -1.19 -5.76 -2.52
CA VAL A 52 -0.58 -4.63 -3.24
C VAL A 52 0.35 -3.85 -2.34
N VAL A 53 1.41 -3.31 -2.93
CA VAL A 53 2.35 -2.43 -2.25
C VAL A 53 2.18 -1.00 -2.76
N LYS A 54 1.86 -0.10 -1.84
CA LYS A 54 1.68 1.33 -2.13
C LYS A 54 2.50 2.16 -1.17
N ARG A 55 2.81 3.40 -1.54
CA ARG A 55 3.45 4.34 -0.60
C ARG A 55 2.38 5.00 0.23
N ALA A 56 2.67 5.40 1.46
CA ALA A 56 1.72 6.11 2.30
C ALA A 56 1.22 7.40 1.64
N SER A 57 2.07 8.11 0.89
CA SER A 57 1.64 9.30 0.13
C SER A 57 0.70 8.99 -1.04
N GLU A 58 0.61 7.73 -1.51
CA GLU A 58 -0.38 7.30 -2.52
C GLU A 58 -1.68 6.77 -1.89
N LEU A 59 -1.68 6.55 -0.57
CA LEU A 59 -2.83 6.01 0.15
C LEU A 59 -3.57 7.13 0.87
N THR A 60 -4.87 7.19 0.66
CA THR A 60 -5.78 7.96 1.47
C THR A 60 -6.17 7.10 2.68
N LYS A 61 -5.71 7.49 3.87
CA LYS A 61 -6.35 7.02 5.11
C LYS A 61 -7.71 7.68 5.17
N GLU A 62 -8.77 6.91 4.97
CA GLU A 62 -10.09 7.30 5.45
C GLU A 62 -10.00 7.37 6.97
N SER A 63 -9.65 8.55 7.48
CA SER A 63 -9.72 8.85 8.91
C SER A 63 -11.19 8.79 9.29
N SER A 64 -11.59 7.73 9.98
CA SER A 64 -12.81 7.78 10.77
C SER A 64 -12.53 8.68 11.98
N ALA A 65 -12.97 9.94 11.89
CA ALA A 65 -13.21 10.91 12.97
C ALA A 65 -13.81 12.16 12.27
N ALA A 66 -15.11 12.48 12.27
CA ALA A 66 -16.14 12.43 13.32
C ALA A 66 -15.74 13.21 14.58
#